data_AF-A0A6G0ZFF4-F1
#
_entry.id   AF-A0A6G0ZFF4-F1
#
_cell.length_a   1.000
_cell.length_b   1.000
_cell.length_c   1.000
_cell.angle_alpha   90.00
_cell.angle_beta   90.00
_cell.angle_gamma   90.00
#
_symmetry.space_group_name_H-M   'P 1'
#
loop_
_entity.id
_entity.type
_entity.pdbx_description
1 polymer ?
#
loop_
_entity_poly.entity_id
_entity_poly.type
_entity_poly.pdbx_seq_one_letter_code
_entity_poly.pdbx_strand_id
1 'polypeptide(L)' 'METKMEFYNLFEELLSAKREDNSSFLSNEKYLNIINELKDSNKYHRLNKFEIINIREEEKLIAPFEKGSSNLLYYVKIDE' A
#
# COMPACT_ATOMS: atom_id res chain seq x y z
N MET A 1 22.91 3.20 -10.02
CA MET A 1 22.50 2.57 -8.74
C MET A 1 21.84 3.60 -7.83
N GLU A 2 22.39 4.82 -7.73
CA GLU A 2 21.75 5.98 -7.06
C GLU A 2 20.31 6.26 -7.51
N THR A 3 20.05 6.37 -8.81
CA THR A 3 18.73 6.77 -9.34
C THR A 3 17.60 5.82 -8.92
N LYS A 4 17.89 4.54 -8.75
CA LYS A 4 16.92 3.55 -8.27
C LYS A 4 16.63 3.74 -6.78
N MET A 5 17.65 4.09 -5.99
CA MET A 5 17.50 4.36 -4.57
C MET A 5 16.71 5.64 -4.32
N GLU A 6 17.00 6.70 -5.09
CA GLU A 6 16.26 7.97 -5.09
C GLU A 6 14.80 7.78 -5.48
N PHE A 7 14.53 6.98 -6.52
CA PHE A 7 13.16 6.63 -6.90
C PHE A 7 12.40 6.00 -5.74
N TYR A 8 12.97 4.99 -5.07
CA TYR A 8 12.28 4.36 -3.95
C TYR A 8 12.16 5.26 -2.72
N ASN A 9 13.12 6.16 -2.46
CA ASN A 9 12.98 7.18 -1.40
C ASN A 9 11.75 8.06 -1.66
N LEU A 10 11.67 8.64 -2.87
CA LEU A 10 10.56 9.52 -3.25
C LEU A 10 9.23 8.78 -3.25
N PHE A 11 9.23 7.52 -3.69
CA PHE A 11 8.03 6.70 -3.73
C PHE A 11 7.56 6.30 -2.32
N GLU A 12 8.49 5.96 -1.43
CA GLU A 12 8.20 5.66 -0.02
C GLU A 12 7.64 6.88 0.71
N GLU A 13 8.22 8.06 0.50
CA GLU A 13 7.73 9.33 1.04
C GLU A 13 6.31 9.61 0.56
N LEU A 14 6.05 9.47 -0.75
CA LEU A 14 4.75 9.70 -1.36
C LEU A 14 3.67 8.79 -0.77
N LEU A 15 4.01 7.53 -0.50
CA LEU A 15 3.06 6.52 -0.01
C LEU A 15 2.87 6.54 1.51
N SER A 16 3.75 7.21 2.25
CA SER A 16 3.69 7.28 3.71
C SER A 16 3.04 8.57 4.22
N ALA A 17 3.01 9.62 3.39
CA ALA A 17 2.43 10.90 3.77
C ALA A 17 0.91 10.93 3.59
N LYS A 18 0.22 11.48 4.60
CA LYS A 18 -1.18 11.92 4.48
C LYS A 18 -1.23 13.13 3.54
N ARG A 19 -1.95 13.00 2.43
CA ARG A 19 -2.15 14.08 1.45
C ARG A 19 -3.61 14.47 1.38
N GLU A 20 -3.89 15.72 1.03
CA GLU A 20 -5.26 16.23 0.90
C GLU A 20 -6.07 15.51 -0.19
N ASP A 21 -5.38 14.99 -1.22
CA ASP A 21 -5.96 14.24 -2.33
C ASP A 21 -6.11 12.73 -2.06
N ASN A 22 -5.55 12.23 -0.95
CA ASN A 22 -5.72 10.86 -0.53
C ASN A 22 -6.66 10.81 0.68
N SER A 23 -7.84 10.20 0.54
CA SER A 23 -8.78 9.97 1.64
C SER A 23 -8.76 8.52 2.15
N SER A 24 -7.87 7.69 1.62
CA SER A 24 -7.78 6.25 1.90
C SER A 24 -6.85 5.98 3.07
N PHE A 25 -7.42 6.13 4.27
CA PHE A 25 -6.73 5.89 5.53
C PHE A 25 -7.28 4.68 6.25
N LEU A 26 -6.39 3.98 6.96
CA LEU A 26 -6.75 2.86 7.82
C LEU A 26 -6.07 3.04 9.17
N SER A 27 -6.75 2.63 10.25
CA SER A 27 -6.08 2.48 11.53
C SER A 27 -4.95 1.46 11.41
N ASN A 28 -3.90 1.63 12.21
CA ASN A 28 -2.74 0.76 12.18
C ASN A 28 -3.13 -0.73 12.37
N GLU A 29 -4.04 -1.02 13.31
CA GLU A 29 -4.57 -2.37 13.54
C GLU A 29 -5.23 -2.95 12.29
N LYS A 30 -6.13 -2.19 11.65
CA LYS A 30 -6.85 -2.65 10.45
C LYS A 30 -5.89 -2.87 9.29
N TYR A 31 -4.89 -2.01 9.13
CA TYR A 31 -3.89 -2.13 8.08
C TYR A 31 -3.08 -3.43 8.22
N LEU A 32 -2.57 -3.69 9.43
CA LEU A 32 -1.79 -4.90 9.71
C LEU A 32 -2.62 -6.16 9.57
N ASN A 33 -3.87 -6.14 10.03
CA ASN A 33 -4.79 -7.27 9.87
C ASN A 33 -4.99 -7.61 8.38
N ILE A 34 -5.19 -6.61 7.51
CA ILE A 34 -5.36 -6.85 6.07
C ILE A 34 -4.07 -7.44 5.45
N ILE A 35 -2.89 -6.92 5.82
CA ILE A 35 -1.61 -7.48 5.34
C ILE A 35 -1.47 -8.95 5.75
N ASN A 36 -1.75 -9.27 7.00
CA ASN A 36 -1.65 -10.64 7.50
C ASN A 36 -2.65 -11.56 6.79
N GLU A 37 -3.89 -11.10 6.57
CA GLU A 37 -4.89 -11.87 5.82
C GLU A 37 -4.49 -12.09 4.35
N LEU A 38 -3.81 -11.14 3.70
CA LEU A 38 -3.29 -11.27 2.34
C LEU A 38 -2.15 -12.30 2.23
N LYS A 39 -1.30 -12.39 3.26
CA LYS A 39 -0.21 -13.37 3.32
C LYS A 39 -0.71 -14.78 3.62
N ASP A 40 -1.73 -14.90 4.46
CA ASP A 40 -2.42 -16.15 4.71
C ASP A 40 -3.33 -16.48 3.52
N SER A 41 -2.69 -17.03 2.48
CA SER A 41 -3.22 -17.48 1.17
C SER A 41 -4.46 -18.40 1.18
N ASN A 42 -5.21 -18.50 2.27
CA ASN A 42 -6.43 -19.30 2.42
C ASN A 42 -7.73 -18.48 2.39
N LYS A 43 -7.69 -17.14 2.25
CA LYS A 43 -8.89 -16.28 2.29
C LYS A 43 -9.09 -15.41 1.03
N TYR A 44 -9.08 -16.04 -0.16
CA TYR A 44 -9.21 -15.35 -1.46
C TYR A 44 -10.48 -14.52 -1.67
N HIS A 45 -11.57 -14.75 -0.92
CA HIS A 45 -12.86 -14.11 -1.22
C HIS A 45 -13.02 -12.66 -0.72
N ARG A 46 -12.18 -12.19 0.21
CA ARG A 46 -12.25 -10.80 0.74
C ARG A 46 -11.25 -9.84 0.07
N LEU A 47 -10.34 -10.34 -0.76
CA LEU A 47 -9.11 -9.67 -1.14
C LEU A 47 -9.11 -9.06 -2.55
N ASN A 48 -10.23 -9.05 -3.26
CA ASN A 48 -10.34 -8.37 -4.56
C ASN A 48 -10.22 -6.83 -4.48
N LYS A 49 -9.97 -6.26 -3.29
CA LYS A 49 -9.86 -4.83 -3.06
C LYS A 49 -8.48 -4.39 -2.59
N PHE A 50 -7.56 -5.32 -2.32
CA PHE A 50 -6.27 -5.00 -1.76
C PHE A 50 -5.16 -5.87 -2.37
N GLU A 51 -4.00 -5.26 -2.61
CA GLU A 51 -2.76 -5.91 -2.97
C GLU A 51 -1.61 -5.39 -2.09
N ILE A 52 -0.58 -6.20 -1.91
CA ILE A 52 0.65 -5.82 -1.20
C ILE A 52 1.72 -5.52 -2.24
N ILE A 53 2.37 -4.37 -2.09
CA ILE A 53 3.63 -4.08 -2.75
C ILE A 53 4.74 -3.95 -1.71
N ASN A 54 5.90 -4.52 -2.04
CA ASN A 54 7.10 -4.39 -1.23
C ASN A 54 7.89 -3.20 -1.73
N ILE A 55 8.02 -2.18 -0.88
CA ILE A 55 8.87 -1.03 -1.13
C ILE A 55 10.00 -1.11 -0.11
N ARG A 56 11.17 -1.55 -0.60
CA ARG A 56 12.33 -1.85 0.25
C ARG A 56 11.99 -2.96 1.27
N GLU A 57 12.07 -2.64 2.55
CA GLU A 57 11.79 -3.54 3.68
C GLU A 57 10.39 -3.30 4.28
N GLU A 58 9.60 -2.38 3.70
CA GLU A 58 8.23 -2.12 4.14
C GLU A 58 7.19 -2.64 3.15
N GLU A 59 6.16 -3.26 3.72
CA GLU A 59 4.96 -3.67 3.00
C GLU A 59 3.95 -2.54 2.98
N LYS A 60 3.53 -2.16 1.77
CA LYS A 60 2.51 -1.14 1.56
C LYS A 60 1.28 -1.77 0.89
N LEU A 61 0.12 -1.34 1.35
CA LEU A 61 -1.18 -1.76 0.86
C LEU A 61 -1.65 -0.81 -0.25
N ILE A 62 -2.04 -1.39 -1.37
CA ILE A 62 -2.60 -0.68 -2.53
C ILE A 62 -3.94 -1.31 -2.94
N ALA A 63 -4.72 -0.58 -3.74
CA ALA A 63 -5.79 -1.23 -4.49
C ALA A 63 -5.21 -2.05 -5.65
N PRO A 64 -5.90 -3.12 -6.09
CA PRO A 64 -5.46 -3.94 -7.21
C PRO A 64 -5.20 -3.09 -8.44
N PHE A 65 -4.03 -3.29 -9.05
CA PHE A 65 -3.66 -2.51 -10.22
C PHE A 65 -4.41 -3.00 -11.46
N GLU A 66 -5.30 -2.17 -11.99
CA GLU A 66 -5.97 -2.48 -13.25
C GLU A 66 -5.06 -2.23 -14.44
N LYS A 67 -4.91 -3.24 -15.30
CA LYS A 67 -4.08 -3.15 -16.50
C LYS A 67 -4.60 -2.04 -17.43
N GLY A 68 -3.77 -1.02 -17.65
CA GLY A 68 -4.11 0.16 -18.46
C GLY A 68 -4.45 1.40 -17.64
N SER A 69 -4.55 1.28 -16.31
CA SER A 69 -4.59 2.43 -15.42
C SER A 69 -3.19 3.04 -15.26
N SER A 70 -3.11 4.38 -15.25
CA SER A 70 -1.90 5.11 -14.82
C SER A 70 -1.96 5.52 -13.36
N ASN A 71 -3.09 5.24 -12.68
CA ASN A 71 -3.36 5.70 -11.33
C ASN A 71 -3.21 4.53 -10.35
N LEU A 72 -2.51 4.79 -9.25
CA LEU A 72 -2.35 3.87 -8.14
C LEU A 72 -3.06 4.43 -6.91
N LEU A 73 -4.04 3.70 -6.39
CA LEU A 73 -4.63 4.01 -5.09
C LEU A 73 -3.84 3.27 -4.01
N TYR A 74 -3.44 3.99 -2.97
CA TYR A 74 -2.67 3.45 -1.86
C TYR A 74 -3.32 3.82 -0.52
N TYR A 75 -3.13 2.94 0.45
CA TYR A 75 -3.65 3.13 1.79
C TYR A 75 -2.53 3.58 2.73
N VAL A 76 -2.84 4.58 3.56
CA VAL A 76 -1.91 5.13 4.56
C VAL A 76 -2.33 4.67 5.95
N LYS A 77 -1.35 4.22 6.74
CA LYS A 77 -1.53 3.93 8.18
C LYS A 77 -1.66 5.26 8.91
N ILE A 78 -2.74 5.43 9.66
CA ILE A 78 -2.84 6.50 10.65
C ILE A 78 -2.67 5.86 12.02
N ASP A 79 -1.71 6.36 12.80
CA ASP A 79 -1.74 6.20 14.25
C ASP A 79 -2.85 7.12 14.77
N GLU A 80 -3.85 6.52 15.44
CA GLU A 80 -4.94 7.27 16.10
C GLU A 80 -4.41 8.20 17.19
#